data_AF-A0A1Z8ZEZ9-F1
#
_entry.id   AF-A0A1Z8ZEZ9-F1
#
_cell.length_a   1.000
_cell.length_b   1.000
_cell.length_c   1.000
_cell.angle_alpha   90.00
_cell.angle_beta   90.00
_cell.angle_gamma   90.00
#
_symmetry.space_group_name_H-M   'P 1'
#
loop_
_entity.id
_entity.type
_entity.pdbx_description
1 polymer ?
#
loop_
_entity_poly.entity_id
_entity_poly.type
_entity_poly.pdbx_seq_one_letter_code
_entity_poly.pdbx_strand_id
1 'polypeptide(L)'
;MILLLRLLLILHFLSVIAFTYLGIRSEQNSISLLMNINIYDFFYLCFYLLSLVLLFILNSYGKIFFTLLVIEGVVASFSSPERIITLADLFIFLTYFEGILDGAILVIIYLTPLKKLFKSVKGFL
;
A
#
# COMPACT_ATOMS: atom_id res chain seq x y z
N MET A 1 -0.38 18.37 8.90
CA MET A 1 -1.30 17.25 8.60
C MET A 1 -1.28 16.81 7.14
N ILE A 2 -1.53 17.69 6.16
CA ILE A 2 -1.41 17.34 4.73
C ILE A 2 0.03 16.93 4.36
N LEU A 3 1.03 17.68 4.84
CA LEU A 3 2.44 17.35 4.61
C LEU A 3 2.83 16.00 5.24
N LEU A 4 2.29 15.70 6.42
CA LEU A 4 2.47 14.39 7.07
C LEU A 4 1.86 13.26 6.24
N LEU A 5 0.62 13.43 5.75
CA LEU A 5 -0.01 12.45 4.85
C LEU A 5 0.85 12.21 3.61
N ARG A 6 1.31 13.27 2.94
CA ARG A 6 2.16 13.13 1.75
C ARG A 6 3.47 12.42 2.04
N LEU A 7 4.10 12.72 3.17
CA LEU A 7 5.32 12.05 3.61
C LEU A 7 5.07 10.57 3.87
N LEU A 8 3.97 10.23 4.53
CA LEU A 8 3.57 8.83 4.76
C LEU A 8 3.26 8.09 3.45
N LEU A 9 2.58 8.73 2.49
CA LEU A 9 2.32 8.12 1.18
C LEU A 9 3.62 7.84 0.40
N ILE A 10 4.58 8.77 0.45
CA ILE A 10 5.90 8.56 -0.18
C ILE A 10 6.65 7.43 0.53
N LEU A 11 6.62 7.41 1.85
CA LEU A 11 7.27 6.38 2.65
C LEU A 11 6.66 5.00 2.41
N HIS A 12 5.33 4.93 2.28
CA HIS A 12 4.59 3.72 1.93
C HIS A 12 4.92 3.24 0.51
N PHE A 13 5.06 4.15 -0.44
CA PHE A 13 5.53 3.78 -1.78
C PHE A 13 6.95 3.20 -1.73
N LEU A 14 7.85 3.82 -0.96
CA LEU A 14 9.22 3.37 -0.80
C LEU A 14 9.31 1.99 -0.11
N SER A 15 8.47 1.74 0.90
CA SER A 15 8.44 0.46 1.61
C SER A 15 8.03 -0.68 0.69
N VAL A 16 7.01 -0.48 -0.16
CA VAL A 16 6.57 -1.49 -1.14
C VAL A 16 7.65 -1.79 -2.17
N ILE A 17 8.42 -0.79 -2.60
CA ILE A 17 9.58 -1.02 -3.48
C ILE A 17 10.65 -1.87 -2.77
N ALA A 18 10.95 -1.54 -1.51
CA ALA A 18 11.91 -2.31 -0.73
C ALA A 18 11.44 -3.75 -0.48
N PHE A 19 10.16 -3.94 -0.15
CA PHE A 19 9.55 -5.24 0.06
C PHE A 19 9.58 -6.10 -1.20
N THR A 20 9.16 -5.55 -2.34
CA THR A 20 9.21 -6.25 -3.64
C THR A 20 10.63 -6.61 -4.06
N TYR A 21 11.60 -5.70 -3.88
CA TYR A 21 13.01 -5.97 -4.16
C TYR A 21 13.57 -7.13 -3.31
N LEU A 22 13.29 -7.12 -2.00
CA LEU A 22 13.74 -8.20 -1.11
C LEU A 22 13.05 -9.53 -1.41
N GLY A 23 11.76 -9.50 -1.73
CA GLY A 23 11.00 -10.66 -2.17
C GLY A 23 11.65 -11.31 -3.40
N ILE A 24 11.90 -10.53 -4.45
CA ILE A 24 12.56 -11.00 -5.68
C ILE A 24 13.95 -11.56 -5.39
N ARG A 25 14.74 -10.87 -4.55
CA ARG A 25 16.11 -11.29 -4.22
C ARG A 25 16.14 -12.58 -3.39
N SER A 26 15.11 -12.85 -2.60
CA SER A 26 15.01 -14.05 -1.77
C SER A 26 14.72 -15.31 -2.57
N GLU A 27 14.22 -15.20 -3.81
CA GLU A 27 13.88 -16.35 -4.65
C GLU A 27 15.02 -16.79 -5.57
N GLN A 28 15.24 -18.11 -5.59
CA GLN A 28 16.29 -18.78 -6.38
C GLN A 28 16.14 -18.59 -7.90
N ASN A 29 14.92 -18.32 -8.38
CA ASN A 29 14.55 -18.17 -9.80
C ASN A 29 13.87 -16.83 -10.10
N SER A 30 14.45 -15.73 -9.63
CA SER A 30 13.96 -14.35 -9.79
C SER A 30 13.55 -13.94 -11.22
N ILE A 31 14.23 -14.47 -12.26
CA ILE A 31 13.89 -14.23 -13.67
C ILE A 31 12.54 -14.86 -14.06
N SER A 32 12.22 -16.04 -13.53
CA SER A 32 10.94 -16.71 -13.81
C SER A 32 9.76 -16.03 -13.13
N LEU A 33 9.98 -15.47 -11.93
CA LEU A 33 8.99 -14.71 -11.17
C LEU A 33 8.61 -13.41 -11.90
N LEU A 34 9.61 -12.70 -12.44
CA LEU A 34 9.40 -11.47 -13.21
C LEU A 34 8.64 -11.72 -14.52
N MET A 35 8.85 -12.89 -15.14
CA MET A 35 8.11 -13.30 -16.35
C MET A 35 6.72 -13.88 -16.07
N ASN A 36 6.39 -14.15 -14.80
CA ASN A 36 5.12 -14.73 -14.38
C ASN A 36 4.24 -13.75 -13.59
N ILE A 37 4.46 -12.43 -13.77
CA ILE A 37 3.56 -11.40 -13.28
C ILE A 37 2.19 -11.66 -13.91
N ASN A 38 1.23 -12.07 -13.08
CA ASN A 38 -0.10 -12.39 -13.55
C ASN A 38 -0.86 -11.08 -13.85
N ILE A 39 -1.89 -11.16 -14.69
CA ILE A 39 -2.78 -10.02 -14.97
C ILE A 39 -3.33 -9.43 -13.66
N TYR A 40 -3.59 -10.28 -12.66
CA TYR A 40 -4.05 -9.88 -11.33
C TYR A 40 -3.04 -8.99 -10.59
N ASP A 41 -1.74 -9.34 -10.61
CA ASP A 41 -0.69 -8.55 -9.95
C ASP A 41 -0.53 -7.17 -10.59
N PHE A 42 -0.68 -7.11 -11.93
CA PHE A 42 -0.66 -5.85 -12.66
C PHE A 42 -1.86 -4.96 -12.27
N PHE A 43 -3.07 -5.53 -12.25
CA PHE A 43 -4.26 -4.79 -11.83
C PHE A 43 -4.17 -4.33 -10.37
N TYR A 44 -3.64 -5.18 -9.48
CA TYR A 44 -3.39 -4.83 -8.08
C TYR A 44 -2.42 -3.65 -7.97
N LEU A 45 -1.29 -3.68 -8.69
CA LEU A 45 -0.33 -2.57 -8.72
C LEU A 45 -0.96 -1.28 -9.25
N CYS A 46 -1.74 -1.35 -10.33
CA CYS A 46 -2.46 -0.19 -10.87
C CYS A 46 -3.45 0.38 -9.84
N PHE A 47 -4.20 -0.49 -9.16
CA PHE A 47 -5.18 -0.11 -8.14
C PHE A 47 -4.50 0.53 -6.93
N TYR A 48 -3.38 -0.04 -6.48
CA TYR A 48 -2.51 0.51 -5.45
C TYR A 48 -2.01 1.91 -5.81
N LEU A 49 -1.41 2.08 -6.99
CA LEU A 49 -0.92 3.38 -7.45
C LEU A 49 -2.04 4.41 -7.58
N LEU A 50 -3.20 4.01 -8.12
CA LEU A 50 -4.37 4.87 -8.22
C LEU A 50 -4.82 5.35 -6.83
N SER A 51 -4.87 4.46 -5.84
CA SER A 51 -5.24 4.82 -4.47
C SER A 51 -4.31 5.88 -3.87
N LEU A 52 -2.99 5.70 -4.02
CA LEU A 52 -1.99 6.63 -3.52
C LEU A 52 -2.09 8.00 -4.21
N VAL A 53 -2.23 8.01 -5.54
CA VAL A 53 -2.37 9.25 -6.32
C VAL A 53 -3.63 10.00 -5.87
N LEU A 54 -4.76 9.29 -5.74
CA LEU A 54 -6.02 9.89 -5.29
C LEU A 54 -5.89 10.45 -3.87
N LEU A 55 -5.21 9.77 -2.96
CA LEU A 55 -4.92 10.30 -1.62
C LEU A 55 -3.99 11.51 -1.66
N PHE A 56 -2.99 11.51 -2.55
CA PHE A 56 -2.02 12.60 -2.68
C PHE A 56 -2.67 13.90 -3.17
N ILE A 57 -3.60 13.80 -4.13
CA ILE A 57 -4.39 14.94 -4.63
C ILE A 57 -5.60 15.28 -3.73
N LEU A 58 -5.76 14.58 -2.61
CA LEU A 58 -6.88 14.73 -1.68
C LEU A 58 -8.24 14.53 -2.40
N ASN A 59 -8.39 13.42 -3.13
CA ASN A 59 -9.68 12.96 -3.66
C ASN A 59 -10.32 11.93 -2.71
N SER A 60 -11.61 12.13 -2.40
CA SER A 60 -12.36 11.31 -1.45
C SER A 60 -12.40 9.83 -1.83
N TYR A 61 -12.38 9.50 -3.12
CA TYR A 61 -12.32 8.12 -3.60
C TYR A 61 -11.02 7.41 -3.21
N GLY A 62 -9.92 8.16 -3.03
CA GLY A 62 -8.65 7.58 -2.57
C GLY A 62 -8.78 6.90 -1.21
N LYS A 63 -9.66 7.39 -0.32
CA LYS A 63 -9.90 6.75 0.97
C LYS A 63 -10.52 5.37 0.81
N ILE A 64 -11.51 5.27 -0.07
CA ILE A 64 -12.26 4.04 -0.30
C ILE A 64 -11.31 2.99 -0.89
N PHE A 65 -10.59 3.35 -1.96
CA PHE A 65 -9.65 2.44 -2.60
C PHE A 65 -8.51 2.00 -1.67
N PHE A 66 -7.92 2.94 -0.92
CA PHE A 66 -6.87 2.60 0.02
C PHE A 66 -7.37 1.68 1.15
N THR A 67 -8.58 1.93 1.68
CA THR A 67 -9.15 1.07 2.71
C THR A 67 -9.44 -0.34 2.20
N LEU A 68 -9.91 -0.47 0.96
CA LEU A 68 -10.11 -1.77 0.32
C LEU A 68 -8.80 -2.55 0.19
N LEU A 69 -7.72 -1.88 -0.22
CA LEU A 69 -6.38 -2.48 -0.28
C LEU A 69 -5.90 -2.97 1.08
N VAL A 70 -6.06 -2.17 2.14
CA VAL A 70 -5.66 -2.59 3.49
C VAL A 70 -6.47 -3.80 3.95
N ILE A 71 -7.79 -3.83 3.69
CA ILE A 71 -8.64 -4.98 4.04
C ILE A 71 -8.17 -6.23 3.28
N GLU A 72 -7.92 -6.11 1.98
CA GLU A 72 -7.40 -7.19 1.16
C GLU A 72 -6.07 -7.72 1.69
N GLY A 73 -5.12 -6.83 2.02
CA GLY A 73 -3.82 -7.19 2.58
C GLY A 73 -3.92 -7.92 3.92
N VAL A 74 -4.85 -7.51 4.78
CA VAL A 74 -5.15 -8.22 6.04
C VAL A 74 -5.68 -9.62 5.76
N VAL A 75 -6.65 -9.76 4.84
CA VAL A 75 -7.21 -11.07 4.46
C VAL A 75 -6.13 -11.98 3.85
N ALA A 76 -5.30 -11.44 2.96
CA ALA A 76 -4.19 -12.16 2.34
C ALA A 76 -3.19 -12.66 3.38
N SER A 77 -2.90 -11.86 4.41
CA SER A 77 -1.99 -12.22 5.51
C SER A 77 -2.48 -13.44 6.30
N PHE A 78 -3.79 -13.59 6.51
CA PHE A 78 -4.36 -14.76 7.19
C PHE A 78 -4.37 -16.03 6.31
N SER A 79 -4.33 -15.87 4.98
CA SER A 79 -4.35 -16.98 4.03
C SER A 79 -2.96 -17.48 3.61
N SER A 80 -1.90 -16.74 3.97
CA SER A 80 -0.54 -17.07 3.55
C SER A 80 0.06 -18.18 4.42
N PRO A 81 0.69 -19.22 3.83
CA PRO A 81 1.42 -20.24 4.58
C PRO A 81 2.61 -19.62 5.31
N GLU A 82 2.97 -20.18 6.48
CA GLU A 82 4.16 -19.79 7.25
C GLU A 82 5.41 -19.95 6.38
N ARG A 83 5.99 -18.82 5.95
CA ARG A 83 7.27 -18.85 5.23
C ARG A 83 8.38 -19.12 6.23
N ILE A 84 9.25 -20.10 5.94
CA ILE A 84 10.49 -20.32 6.69
C ILE A 84 11.48 -19.24 6.21
N ILE A 85 11.49 -18.10 6.88
CA ILE A 85 12.23 -16.91 6.44
C ILE A 85 13.69 -17.03 6.90
N THR A 86 14.60 -17.35 5.98
CA THR A 86 16.05 -17.40 6.21
C THR A 86 16.74 -16.03 6.04
N LEU A 87 16.00 -14.97 5.67
CA LEU A 87 16.40 -13.56 5.62
C LEU A 87 15.71 -12.74 6.74
N ALA A 88 15.62 -13.32 7.94
CA ALA A 88 14.56 -13.08 8.91
C ALA A 88 14.32 -11.63 9.36
N ASP A 89 15.33 -10.78 9.55
CA ASP A 89 15.06 -9.54 10.28
C ASP A 89 14.48 -8.40 9.43
N LEU A 90 14.99 -8.18 8.22
CA LEU A 90 14.60 -7.01 7.41
C LEU A 90 13.26 -7.22 6.70
N PHE A 91 12.99 -8.43 6.20
CA PHE A 91 11.72 -8.74 5.54
C PHE A 91 10.55 -8.72 6.53
N ILE A 92 10.75 -9.31 7.71
CA ILE A 92 9.77 -9.27 8.80
C ILE A 92 9.55 -7.83 9.27
N PHE A 93 10.62 -7.06 9.47
CA PHE A 93 10.51 -5.65 9.81
C PHE A 93 9.68 -4.86 8.79
N LEU A 94 9.95 -5.02 7.48
CA LEU A 94 9.22 -4.32 6.43
C LEU A 94 7.74 -4.70 6.40
N THR A 95 7.42 -5.98 6.64
CA THR A 95 6.02 -6.44 6.71
C THR A 95 5.26 -5.71 7.83
N TYR A 96 5.83 -5.65 9.03
CA TYR A 96 5.22 -4.93 10.14
C TYR A 96 5.20 -3.42 9.92
N PHE A 97 6.25 -2.88 9.32
CA PHE A 97 6.36 -1.46 9.01
C PHE A 97 5.28 -1.01 8.02
N GLU A 98 5.00 -1.81 6.98
CA GLU A 98 3.88 -1.57 6.07
C GLU A 98 2.54 -1.52 6.81
N GLY A 99 2.25 -2.49 7.67
CA GLY A 99 1.03 -2.49 8.48
C GLY A 99 0.91 -1.26 9.40
N ILE A 100 2.03 -0.77 9.94
CA ILE A 100 2.07 0.48 10.72
C ILE A 100 1.76 1.69 9.83
N LEU A 101 2.33 1.74 8.63
CA LEU A 101 2.06 2.83 7.66
C LEU A 101 0.60 2.83 7.22
N ASP A 102 0.02 1.66 6.91
CA ASP A 102 -1.39 1.49 6.60
C ASP A 102 -2.28 2.06 7.70
N GLY A 103 -2.03 1.65 8.93
CA GLY A 103 -2.74 2.15 10.11
C GLY A 103 -2.61 3.66 10.27
N ALA A 104 -1.40 4.20 10.14
CA ALA A 104 -1.13 5.63 10.26
C ALA A 104 -1.86 6.45 9.18
N ILE A 105 -1.84 5.98 7.93
CA ILE A 105 -2.55 6.62 6.82
C ILE A 105 -4.07 6.56 7.06
N LEU A 106 -4.61 5.40 7.45
CA LEU A 106 -6.04 5.25 7.78
C LEU A 106 -6.49 6.19 8.90
N VAL A 107 -5.72 6.26 9.99
CA VAL A 107 -5.95 7.19 11.10
C VAL A 107 -6.01 8.62 10.59
N ILE A 108 -5.05 9.04 9.77
CA ILE A 108 -5.04 10.40 9.22
C ILE A 108 -6.25 10.63 8.31
N ILE A 109 -6.55 9.74 7.36
CA ILE A 109 -7.62 10.00 6.38
C ILE A 109 -9.04 9.97 6.98
N TYR A 110 -9.25 9.25 8.10
CA TYR A 110 -10.55 9.12 8.77
C TYR A 110 -10.73 10.01 10.01
N LEU A 111 -9.74 10.10 10.90
CA LEU A 111 -9.86 10.88 12.13
C LEU A 111 -9.60 12.36 11.93
N THR A 112 -8.87 12.70 10.87
CA THR A 112 -8.74 14.10 10.50
C THR A 112 -10.03 14.57 9.82
N PRO A 113 -10.58 15.75 10.16
CA PRO A 113 -11.66 16.39 9.40
C PRO A 113 -11.16 16.90 8.05
N LEU A 114 -10.55 16.01 7.24
CA LEU A 114 -10.18 16.26 5.87
C LEU A 114 -11.43 16.44 4.99
N LYS A 115 -12.67 16.34 5.49
CA LYS A 115 -13.88 16.78 4.75
C LYS A 115 -13.79 18.24 4.27
N LYS A 116 -12.97 19.08 4.92
CA LYS A 116 -12.64 20.45 4.44
C LYS A 116 -11.56 20.50 3.36
N LEU A 117 -10.84 19.41 3.12
CA LEU A 117 -9.63 19.34 2.28
C LEU A 117 -9.77 18.39 1.09
N PHE A 118 -10.55 17.31 1.24
CA PHE A 118 -11.02 16.51 0.14
C PHE A 118 -12.08 17.30 -0.60
N LYS A 119 -11.78 17.75 -1.82
CA LYS A 119 -12.77 18.42 -2.67
C LYS A 119 -13.96 17.46 -2.80
N SER A 120 -15.08 17.82 -2.18
CA SER A 120 -16.35 17.17 -2.42
C SER A 120 -16.65 17.31 -3.91
N VAL A 121 -17.07 16.22 -4.56
CA VAL A 121 -17.45 16.17 -5.98
C VAL A 121 -18.61 17.14 -6.32
N LYS A 122 -19.23 17.79 -5.32
CA LYS A 122 -20.35 18.74 -5.45
C LYS A 122 -19.99 20.12 -6.04
N GLY A 123 -18.94 20.25 -6.85
CA GLY A 123 -18.51 21.52 -7.45
C GLY A 123 -18.40 21.54 -8.97
N PHE A 124 -18.85 20.48 -9.65
CA PHE A 124 -18.84 20.36 -11.11
C PHE A 124 -20.23 19.94 -11.62
N LEU A 125 -21.24 20.73 -11.27
CA LEU A 125 -22.48 20.87 -12.04
C LEU A 125 -22.57 22.32 -12.49
#